data_AF-A0A5E4KE05-F1
#
_entry.id   AF-A0A5E4KE05-F1
#
_cell.length_a   1.000
_cell.length_b   1.000
_cell.length_c   1.000
_cell.angle_alpha   90.00
_cell.angle_beta   90.00
_cell.angle_gamma   90.00
#
_symmetry.space_group_name_H-M   'P 1'
#
loop_
_entity.id
_entity.type
_entity.pdbx_description
1 polymer ?
#
loop_
_entity_poly.entity_id
_entity_poly.type
_entity_poly.pdbx_seq_one_letter_code
_entity_poly.pdbx_strand_id
1 'polypeptide(L)'
;MADVISNDDGQLMLLTVFLIAVGVVSFTTLLNNMVFSANMPSTGLDASKPDIRDLRSLTESEIQKAVYYSNTTVEDPTNETQVKNYFFNYTKAFNDTIKKAYSVRGASVEVILNNVTFNKTSNNLSVLGYFVDRRNHTFPVGSLVIPMDGNQTNIMKVYGLIYKTVDGSGTSGLNSTSIPVWNILQNPVNSSVPDFYSIMYTNSTTGDGTVQNRRYSGGPFIIDASDLNDTKRQMILAEAANKSITVHELKSEFYYTQCVKMVAPPRVAVYPEGDSNTRNVMEPYYRDSEVPYTELDQNDILNGNLTKYDILTIPHHDMTSEDPSVIVDIVGWVANGGILHAECMAIDTMDEAVETNAGAAKPWYGFIGINGTGNDLPLSATYLKLLDNATNGSFFNNSPPMPLPGLANPGAPYSPLTQSSNTSGIFGPENGATESFSLRRNPSDVNPATNILGYASWGNGTLAYSDYYVDSHGHGGHDHIYKPQLIYVEAPYDNGLVVYIGGHNLTERTGNAERLIFESFFAASMKQEAVTVVSAENLNVTIKYDNGKVKYQDTFLINI
;
A
#
# COMPACT_ATOMS: atom_id res chain seq x y z
N MET A 1 -12.67 54.65 -40.85
CA MET A 1 -13.03 53.73 -39.74
C MET A 1 -11.77 53.00 -39.25
N ALA A 2 -10.65 53.73 -39.08
CA ALA A 2 -9.33 53.17 -38.80
C ALA A 2 -8.53 53.94 -37.71
N ASP A 3 -9.15 54.91 -37.01
CA ASP A 3 -8.49 55.73 -35.97
C ASP A 3 -9.00 55.45 -34.54
N VAL A 4 -9.85 54.44 -34.35
CA VAL A 4 -10.35 54.07 -33.01
C VAL A 4 -9.40 53.06 -32.32
N ILE A 5 -8.39 52.55 -33.03
CA ILE A 5 -7.51 51.48 -32.54
C ILE A 5 -6.26 52.00 -31.80
N SER A 6 -5.90 53.29 -31.89
CA SER A 6 -4.69 53.83 -31.21
C SER A 6 -4.96 54.86 -30.11
N ASN A 7 -6.17 54.89 -29.53
CA ASN A 7 -6.46 55.74 -28.38
C ASN A 7 -6.29 54.95 -27.08
N ASP A 8 -5.04 54.67 -26.74
CA ASP A 8 -4.65 53.93 -25.53
C ASP A 8 -5.21 54.60 -24.26
N ASP A 9 -5.26 55.94 -24.23
CA ASP A 9 -5.86 56.70 -23.14
C ASP A 9 -7.37 56.42 -23.01
N GLY A 10 -8.08 56.34 -24.14
CA GLY A 10 -9.50 55.99 -24.18
C GLY A 10 -9.78 54.56 -23.70
N GLN A 11 -8.90 53.62 -24.05
CA GLN A 11 -9.00 52.23 -23.59
C GLN A 11 -8.71 52.10 -22.09
N LEU A 12 -7.71 52.82 -21.58
CA LEU A 12 -7.38 52.85 -20.16
C LEU A 12 -8.51 53.48 -19.33
N MET A 13 -9.15 54.52 -19.85
CA MET A 13 -10.29 55.17 -19.22
C MET A 13 -11.51 54.22 -19.17
N LEU A 14 -11.79 53.50 -20.26
CA LEU A 14 -12.87 52.49 -20.31
C LEU A 14 -12.62 51.32 -19.35
N LEU A 15 -11.38 50.82 -19.27
CA LEU A 15 -11.00 49.77 -18.33
C LEU A 15 -11.17 50.23 -16.87
N THR A 16 -10.77 51.47 -16.57
CA THR A 16 -10.91 52.05 -15.23
C THR A 16 -12.38 52.17 -14.83
N VAL A 17 -13.24 52.65 -15.74
CA VAL A 17 -14.69 52.73 -15.51
C VAL A 17 -15.30 51.34 -15.31
N PHE A 18 -14.87 50.35 -16.08
CA PHE A 18 -15.31 48.97 -15.91
C PHE A 18 -14.92 48.38 -14.55
N LEU A 19 -13.67 48.58 -14.11
CA LEU A 19 -13.20 48.12 -12.80
C LEU A 19 -13.95 48.79 -11.64
N ILE A 20 -14.24 50.09 -11.76
CA ILE A 20 -15.06 50.81 -10.76
C ILE A 20 -16.47 50.23 -10.72
N ALA A 21 -17.10 49.96 -11.87
CA ALA A 21 -18.43 49.38 -11.94
C ALA A 21 -18.49 47.98 -11.30
N VAL A 22 -17.51 47.11 -11.61
CA VAL A 22 -17.39 45.78 -10.98
C VAL A 22 -17.16 45.90 -9.48
N GLY A 23 -16.32 46.85 -9.04
CA GLY A 23 -16.07 47.13 -7.63
C GLY A 23 -17.33 47.57 -6.89
N VAL A 24 -18.10 48.49 -7.46
CA VAL A 24 -19.38 48.96 -6.89
C VAL A 24 -20.38 47.83 -6.81
N VAL A 25 -20.58 47.04 -7.87
CA VAL A 25 -21.53 45.91 -7.85
C VAL A 25 -21.12 44.87 -6.80
N SER A 26 -19.84 44.51 -6.74
CA SER A 26 -19.32 43.55 -5.75
C SER A 26 -19.51 44.06 -4.33
N PHE A 27 -19.17 45.34 -4.07
CA PHE A 27 -19.33 45.97 -2.77
C PHE A 27 -20.80 46.06 -2.36
N THR A 28 -21.69 46.44 -3.27
CA THR A 28 -23.13 46.54 -2.99
C THR A 28 -23.74 45.16 -2.72
N THR A 29 -23.28 44.12 -3.42
CA THR A 29 -23.74 42.74 -3.21
C THR A 29 -23.28 42.20 -1.85
N LEU A 30 -22.02 42.44 -1.48
CA LEU A 30 -21.48 42.10 -0.15
C LEU A 30 -22.20 42.86 0.96
N LEU A 31 -22.44 44.15 0.78
CA LEU A 31 -23.15 45.00 1.73
C LEU A 31 -24.60 44.52 1.91
N ASN A 32 -25.30 44.22 0.81
CA ASN A 32 -26.66 43.68 0.87
C ASN A 32 -26.70 42.31 1.55
N ASN A 33 -25.73 41.43 1.29
CA ASN A 33 -25.65 40.14 1.98
C ASN A 33 -25.36 40.30 3.48
N MET A 34 -24.49 41.24 3.88
CA MET A 34 -24.28 41.56 5.30
C MET A 34 -25.52 42.15 5.95
N VAL A 35 -26.18 43.11 5.30
CA VAL A 35 -27.41 43.75 5.81
C VAL A 35 -28.54 42.73 5.89
N PHE A 36 -28.67 41.84 4.92
CA PHE A 36 -29.68 40.78 4.91
C PHE A 36 -29.39 39.73 5.99
N SER A 37 -28.13 39.32 6.15
CA SER A 37 -27.72 38.40 7.22
C SER A 37 -27.88 39.02 8.62
N ALA A 38 -27.69 40.34 8.76
CA ALA A 38 -27.86 41.06 10.02
C ALA A 38 -29.33 41.32 10.36
N ASN A 39 -30.20 41.49 9.34
CA ASN A 39 -31.60 41.85 9.52
C ASN A 39 -32.60 40.72 9.28
N MET A 40 -32.16 39.53 8.87
CA MET A 40 -33.04 38.36 8.89
C MET A 40 -33.49 38.16 10.35
N PRO A 41 -34.79 38.35 10.67
CA PRO A 41 -35.27 37.98 11.98
C PRO A 41 -34.92 36.51 12.13
N SER A 42 -34.20 36.16 13.21
CA SER A 42 -33.93 34.75 13.53
C SER A 42 -35.27 34.09 13.77
N THR A 43 -35.91 33.62 12.69
CA THR A 43 -37.11 32.83 12.75
C THR A 43 -36.76 31.65 13.64
N GLY A 44 -37.57 31.39 14.67
CA GLY A 44 -37.26 30.55 15.82
C GLY A 44 -37.04 29.05 15.54
N LEU A 45 -36.55 28.68 14.36
CA LEU A 45 -35.78 27.47 14.17
C LEU A 45 -34.47 27.65 14.92
N ASP A 46 -34.35 26.88 15.99
CA ASP A 46 -33.21 26.80 16.89
C ASP A 46 -31.97 26.29 16.11
N ALA A 47 -31.39 27.15 15.26
CA ALA A 47 -30.23 26.86 14.41
C ALA A 47 -29.04 26.33 15.23
N SER A 48 -29.07 26.57 16.54
CA SER A 48 -28.16 26.00 17.53
C SER A 48 -28.18 24.47 17.56
N LYS A 49 -29.31 23.79 17.35
CA LYS A 49 -29.41 22.33 17.52
C LYS A 49 -28.67 21.54 16.44
N PRO A 50 -28.87 21.80 15.13
CA PRO A 50 -28.05 21.21 14.09
C PRO A 50 -26.56 21.54 14.27
N ASP A 51 -26.24 22.82 14.55
CA ASP A 51 -24.86 23.27 14.76
C ASP A 51 -24.16 22.54 15.92
N ILE A 52 -24.86 22.30 17.03
CA ILE A 52 -24.34 21.58 18.19
C ILE A 52 -24.12 20.09 17.87
N ARG A 53 -25.06 19.46 17.16
CA ARG A 53 -24.93 18.06 16.73
C ARG A 53 -23.73 17.89 15.81
N ASP A 54 -23.60 18.76 14.81
CA ASP A 54 -22.52 18.69 13.83
C ASP A 54 -21.17 19.00 14.50
N LEU A 55 -21.13 19.93 15.46
CA LEU A 55 -19.95 20.20 16.31
C LEU A 55 -19.56 18.98 17.15
N ARG A 56 -20.52 18.24 17.71
CA ARG A 56 -20.27 17.01 18.46
C ARG A 56 -19.66 15.94 17.57
N SER A 57 -20.27 15.64 16.42
CA SER A 57 -19.76 14.66 15.46
C SER A 57 -18.35 15.01 14.97
N LEU A 58 -18.11 16.30 14.68
CA LEU A 58 -16.80 16.79 14.27
C LEU A 58 -15.76 16.62 15.39
N THR A 59 -16.14 16.95 16.63
CA THR A 59 -15.26 16.79 17.80
C THR A 59 -14.91 15.33 18.03
N GLU A 60 -15.88 14.42 17.95
CA GLU A 60 -15.63 12.98 18.09
C GLU A 60 -14.63 12.48 17.05
N SER A 61 -14.84 12.82 15.78
CA SER A 61 -13.94 12.46 14.68
C SER A 61 -12.53 13.02 14.87
N GLU A 62 -12.39 14.30 15.27
CA GLU A 62 -11.07 14.92 15.44
C GLU A 62 -10.31 14.41 16.67
N ILE A 63 -11.01 14.01 17.74
CA ILE A 63 -10.35 13.35 18.88
C ILE A 63 -9.86 11.94 18.51
N GLN A 64 -10.63 11.18 17.74
CA GLN A 64 -10.17 9.88 17.22
C GLN A 64 -8.92 10.04 16.33
N LYS A 65 -8.92 11.05 15.45
CA LYS A 65 -7.72 11.40 14.66
C LYS A 65 -6.54 11.82 15.54
N ALA A 66 -6.78 12.58 16.60
CA ALA A 66 -5.72 13.00 17.51
C ALA A 66 -5.03 11.80 18.17
N VAL A 67 -5.80 10.79 18.61
CA VAL A 67 -5.23 9.55 19.17
C VAL A 67 -4.45 8.79 18.11
N TYR A 68 -5.01 8.64 16.92
CA TYR A 68 -4.33 8.02 15.79
C TYR A 68 -2.98 8.69 15.51
N TYR A 69 -2.95 10.00 15.27
CA TYR A 69 -1.71 10.70 14.92
C TYR A 69 -0.70 10.77 16.07
N SER A 70 -1.17 10.82 17.32
CA SER A 70 -0.25 10.75 18.47
C SER A 70 0.47 9.41 18.58
N ASN A 71 -0.08 8.35 18.00
CA ASN A 71 0.53 7.02 18.00
C ASN A 71 1.37 6.76 16.74
N THR A 72 1.02 7.36 15.60
CA THR A 72 1.69 7.10 14.32
C THR A 72 2.80 8.08 13.96
N THR A 73 2.73 9.31 14.46
CA THR A 73 3.61 10.40 14.00
C THR A 73 4.77 10.70 14.95
N VAL A 74 4.74 10.15 16.17
CA VAL A 74 5.85 10.30 17.12
C VAL A 74 7.03 9.41 16.74
N GLU A 75 8.24 9.86 17.05
CA GLU A 75 9.48 9.11 16.75
C GLU A 75 9.54 7.79 17.54
N ASP A 76 9.07 7.80 18.79
CA ASP A 76 8.97 6.61 19.64
C ASP A 76 7.53 6.45 20.19
N PRO A 77 6.70 5.58 19.60
CA PRO A 77 5.32 5.34 20.04
C PRO A 77 5.22 4.60 21.39
N THR A 78 6.34 4.10 21.91
CA THR A 78 6.42 3.51 23.26
C THR A 78 6.68 4.56 24.34
N ASN A 79 7.13 5.75 23.93
CA ASN A 79 7.39 6.89 24.81
C ASN A 79 6.10 7.65 25.10
N GLU A 80 5.49 7.32 26.24
CA GLU A 80 4.25 7.92 26.71
C GLU A 80 4.27 9.46 26.77
N THR A 81 5.42 10.06 27.04
CA THR A 81 5.53 11.53 27.09
C THR A 81 5.42 12.13 25.69
N GLN A 82 6.04 11.52 24.67
CA GLN A 82 5.95 12.00 23.29
C GLN A 82 4.51 11.88 22.77
N VAL A 83 3.88 10.72 22.96
CA VAL A 83 2.49 10.48 22.57
C VAL A 83 1.55 11.49 23.23
N LYS A 84 1.66 11.66 24.56
CA LYS A 84 0.86 12.64 25.32
C LYS A 84 1.01 14.05 24.75
N ASN A 85 2.24 14.49 24.52
CA ASN A 85 2.50 15.83 24.00
C ASN A 85 1.89 16.02 22.61
N TYR A 86 2.04 15.02 21.72
CA TYR A 86 1.47 15.09 20.38
C TYR A 86 -0.06 15.15 20.42
N PHE A 87 -0.68 14.28 21.21
CA PHE A 87 -2.14 14.25 21.42
C PHE A 87 -2.68 15.60 21.92
N PHE A 88 -2.09 16.15 22.98
CA PHE A 88 -2.53 17.42 23.55
C PHE A 88 -2.27 18.60 22.61
N ASN A 89 -1.18 18.59 21.84
CA ASN A 89 -0.91 19.63 20.85
C ASN A 89 -1.93 19.60 19.70
N TYR A 90 -2.25 18.41 19.17
CA TYR A 90 -3.25 18.25 18.13
C TYR A 90 -4.63 18.75 18.60
N THR A 91 -5.08 18.25 19.75
CA THR A 91 -6.41 18.59 20.29
C THR A 91 -6.52 20.07 20.67
N LYS A 92 -5.43 20.70 21.13
CA LYS A 92 -5.37 22.14 21.33
C LYS A 92 -5.52 22.90 20.01
N ALA A 93 -4.80 22.52 18.97
CA ALA A 93 -4.90 23.16 17.65
C ALA A 93 -6.31 23.06 17.06
N PHE A 94 -6.97 21.91 17.22
CA PHE A 94 -8.37 21.72 16.87
C PHE A 94 -9.30 22.67 17.66
N ASN A 95 -9.18 22.70 19.00
CA ASN A 95 -9.98 23.58 19.86
C ASN A 95 -9.82 25.06 19.49
N ASP A 96 -8.59 25.51 19.24
CA ASP A 96 -8.29 26.89 18.83
C ASP A 96 -8.92 27.23 17.47
N THR A 97 -8.91 26.27 16.54
CA THR A 97 -9.52 26.42 15.21
C THR A 97 -11.04 26.54 15.29
N ILE A 98 -11.69 25.67 16.06
CA ILE A 98 -13.15 25.70 16.27
C ILE A 98 -13.58 26.97 17.01
N LYS A 99 -12.84 27.37 18.06
CA LYS A 99 -13.04 28.65 18.75
C LYS A 99 -13.09 29.82 17.77
N LYS A 100 -12.10 29.89 16.88
CA LYS A 100 -12.02 30.95 15.87
C LYS A 100 -13.18 30.87 14.88
N ALA A 101 -13.48 29.69 14.34
CA ALA A 101 -14.55 29.48 13.36
C ALA A 101 -15.93 29.91 13.89
N TYR A 102 -16.26 29.55 15.13
CA TYR A 102 -17.54 29.92 15.74
C TYR A 102 -17.56 31.37 16.22
N SER A 103 -16.42 31.94 16.63
CA SER A 103 -16.36 33.35 17.04
C SER A 103 -16.76 34.32 15.93
N VAL A 104 -16.46 33.99 14.67
CA VAL A 104 -16.87 34.77 13.48
C VAL A 104 -18.40 34.78 13.31
N ARG A 105 -19.09 33.79 13.87
CA ARG A 105 -20.56 33.67 13.86
C ARG A 105 -21.23 34.23 15.12
N GLY A 106 -20.46 34.89 16.00
CA GLY A 106 -20.97 35.38 17.29
C GLY A 106 -21.23 34.28 18.33
N ALA A 107 -20.67 33.09 18.13
CA ALA A 107 -20.72 31.99 19.09
C ALA A 107 -19.36 31.74 19.72
N SER A 108 -19.35 31.35 20.99
CA SER A 108 -18.17 30.83 21.67
C SER A 108 -18.32 29.32 21.82
N VAL A 109 -17.25 28.60 21.49
CA VAL A 109 -17.16 27.15 21.65
C VAL A 109 -15.92 26.84 22.46
N GLU A 110 -16.03 25.87 23.37
CA GLU A 110 -14.89 25.34 24.10
C GLU A 110 -14.98 23.82 24.15
N VAL A 111 -13.95 23.14 23.65
CA VAL A 111 -13.76 21.69 23.81
C VAL A 111 -12.80 21.46 24.97
N ILE A 112 -13.22 20.65 25.94
CA ILE A 112 -12.45 20.31 27.14
C ILE A 112 -12.30 18.79 27.20
N LEU A 113 -11.06 18.33 27.35
CA LEU A 113 -10.74 16.93 27.55
C LEU A 113 -10.55 16.66 29.04
N ASN A 114 -11.41 15.81 29.60
CA ASN A 114 -11.39 15.43 31.01
C ASN A 114 -10.94 13.97 31.15
N ASN A 115 -10.13 13.68 32.18
CA ASN A 115 -9.72 12.33 32.58
C ASN A 115 -9.07 11.51 31.46
N VAL A 116 -8.25 12.13 30.61
CA VAL A 116 -7.53 11.41 29.55
C VAL A 116 -6.55 10.43 30.20
N THR A 117 -6.83 9.14 30.07
CA THR A 117 -5.96 8.07 30.56
C THR A 117 -5.16 7.53 29.39
N PHE A 118 -3.87 7.33 29.59
CA PHE A 118 -3.01 6.73 28.58
C PHE A 118 -2.61 5.35 29.05
N ASN A 119 -3.00 4.33 28.30
CA ASN A 119 -2.65 2.95 28.61
C ASN A 119 -1.54 2.49 27.68
N LYS A 120 -0.58 1.76 28.25
CA LYS A 120 0.40 1.00 27.50
C LYS A 120 -0.22 -0.33 27.17
N THR A 121 -0.70 -0.47 25.95
CA THR A 121 -1.18 -1.74 25.43
C THR A 121 -0.03 -2.37 24.66
N SER A 122 0.56 -3.41 25.24
CA SER A 122 1.37 -4.39 24.50
C SER A 122 0.42 -5.24 23.66
N ASN A 123 -0.27 -4.60 22.72
CA ASN A 123 -0.96 -5.35 21.70
C ASN A 123 0.10 -5.88 20.73
N ASN A 124 -0.20 -6.98 20.06
CA ASN A 124 0.40 -7.28 18.76
C ASN A 124 -0.10 -6.24 17.74
N LEU A 125 0.05 -4.95 18.07
CA LEU A 125 -0.26 -3.82 17.21
C LEU A 125 0.86 -3.81 16.18
N SER A 126 0.48 -4.24 14.99
CA SER A 126 0.98 -3.71 13.73
C SER A 126 1.52 -2.31 13.96
N VAL A 127 2.85 -2.15 13.97
CA VAL A 127 3.44 -0.84 13.74
C VAL A 127 2.72 -0.26 12.53
N LEU A 128 2.16 0.93 12.73
CA LEU A 128 1.22 1.61 11.85
C LEU A 128 1.95 2.13 10.60
N GLY A 129 2.47 1.19 9.84
CA GLY A 129 3.27 1.40 8.66
C GLY A 129 3.83 0.06 8.24
N TYR A 130 3.74 -0.22 6.96
CA TYR A 130 4.38 -1.37 6.36
C TYR A 130 5.90 -1.19 6.42
N PHE A 131 6.50 -1.55 7.57
CA PHE A 131 7.92 -1.49 7.84
C PHE A 131 8.46 -2.90 7.99
N VAL A 132 9.27 -3.29 7.02
CA VAL A 132 10.08 -4.49 7.10
C VAL A 132 11.35 -4.15 7.91
N ASP A 133 11.50 -4.76 9.08
CA ASP A 133 12.64 -4.51 9.96
C ASP A 133 13.91 -5.16 9.39
N ARG A 134 14.75 -4.33 8.75
CA ARG A 134 16.00 -4.76 8.14
C ARG A 134 17.11 -4.79 9.18
N ARG A 135 17.71 -5.96 9.34
CA ARG A 135 18.75 -6.21 10.33
C ARG A 135 20.06 -6.63 9.69
N ASN A 136 21.13 -6.20 10.34
CA ASN A 136 22.42 -6.85 10.21
C ASN A 136 22.39 -8.13 11.03
N HIS A 137 22.78 -9.25 10.45
CA HIS A 137 22.78 -10.53 11.15
C HIS A 137 23.94 -11.41 10.72
N THR A 138 24.47 -12.18 11.67
CA THR A 138 25.55 -13.15 11.46
C THR A 138 24.98 -14.54 11.66
N PHE A 139 24.87 -15.31 10.59
CA PHE A 139 24.39 -16.68 10.61
C PHE A 139 25.53 -17.64 10.94
N PRO A 140 25.43 -18.42 12.03
CA PRO A 140 26.46 -19.37 12.41
C PRO A 140 26.54 -20.58 11.46
N VAL A 141 27.68 -21.29 11.53
CA VAL A 141 27.86 -22.60 10.88
C VAL A 141 26.73 -23.54 11.30
N GLY A 142 26.21 -24.32 10.34
CA GLY A 142 25.08 -25.21 10.58
C GLY A 142 23.72 -24.59 10.29
N SER A 143 23.62 -23.30 9.97
CA SER A 143 22.35 -22.70 9.55
C SER A 143 21.87 -23.35 8.25
N LEU A 144 20.56 -23.52 8.09
CA LEU A 144 19.97 -24.11 6.89
C LEU A 144 19.64 -23.01 5.88
N VAL A 145 20.03 -23.19 4.62
CA VAL A 145 19.79 -22.26 3.52
C VAL A 145 18.85 -22.90 2.52
N ILE A 146 17.76 -22.22 2.20
CA ILE A 146 16.75 -22.64 1.23
C ILE A 146 16.85 -21.68 0.04
N PRO A 147 17.39 -22.14 -1.11
CA PRO A 147 17.59 -21.31 -2.28
C PRO A 147 16.25 -20.93 -2.94
N MET A 148 16.21 -19.75 -3.55
CA MET A 148 15.07 -19.22 -4.32
C MET A 148 15.48 -18.89 -5.77
N ASP A 149 16.60 -19.47 -6.23
CA ASP A 149 17.15 -19.30 -7.57
C ASP A 149 16.59 -20.33 -8.58
N GLY A 150 16.97 -20.18 -9.85
CA GLY A 150 16.47 -21.02 -10.95
C GLY A 150 16.79 -22.52 -10.84
N ASN A 151 17.65 -22.95 -9.90
CA ASN A 151 17.86 -24.38 -9.66
C ASN A 151 16.79 -24.99 -8.74
N GLN A 152 16.04 -24.16 -8.02
CA GLN A 152 14.94 -24.56 -7.17
C GLN A 152 13.66 -24.66 -8.02
N THR A 153 13.33 -25.85 -8.53
CA THR A 153 12.20 -26.03 -9.48
C THR A 153 10.82 -26.06 -8.82
N ASN A 154 10.76 -26.08 -7.49
CA ASN A 154 9.56 -26.21 -6.67
C ASN A 154 9.42 -25.04 -5.70
N ILE A 155 9.54 -23.82 -6.22
CA ILE A 155 9.51 -22.56 -5.44
C ILE A 155 8.21 -22.43 -4.63
N MET A 156 7.05 -22.80 -5.17
CA MET A 156 5.79 -22.71 -4.42
C MET A 156 5.81 -23.53 -3.13
N LYS A 157 6.37 -24.75 -3.20
CA LYS A 157 6.52 -25.62 -2.03
C LYS A 157 7.49 -25.06 -0.99
N VAL A 158 8.45 -24.22 -1.41
CA VAL A 158 9.34 -23.51 -0.48
C VAL A 158 8.52 -22.60 0.42
N TYR A 159 7.59 -21.81 -0.13
CA TYR A 159 6.72 -20.95 0.68
C TYR A 159 5.89 -21.75 1.67
N GLY A 160 5.34 -22.89 1.25
CA GLY A 160 4.71 -23.83 2.18
C GLY A 160 5.61 -24.25 3.33
N LEU A 161 6.83 -24.69 3.01
CA LEU A 161 7.81 -25.07 4.03
C LEU A 161 8.11 -23.90 4.97
N ILE A 162 8.32 -22.67 4.46
CA ILE A 162 8.58 -21.50 5.29
C ILE A 162 7.37 -21.20 6.18
N TYR A 163 6.15 -21.17 5.62
CA TYR A 163 4.91 -20.95 6.36
C TYR A 163 4.81 -21.92 7.54
N LYS A 164 4.96 -23.22 7.25
CA LYS A 164 4.87 -24.28 8.26
C LYS A 164 5.97 -24.20 9.32
N THR A 165 7.16 -23.71 8.94
CA THR A 165 8.31 -23.56 9.84
C THR A 165 8.07 -22.44 10.86
N VAL A 166 7.48 -21.32 10.43
CA VAL A 166 7.16 -20.20 11.34
C VAL A 166 5.82 -20.37 12.06
N ASP A 167 4.97 -21.31 11.62
CA ASP A 167 3.68 -21.60 12.25
C ASP A 167 3.83 -22.31 13.61
N GLY A 168 3.61 -21.57 14.69
CA GLY A 168 3.58 -22.12 16.05
C GLY A 168 2.24 -22.75 16.47
N SER A 169 1.20 -22.65 15.65
CA SER A 169 -0.13 -23.17 16.01
C SER A 169 -0.22 -24.69 15.96
N GLY A 170 0.75 -25.36 15.34
CA GLY A 170 0.78 -26.81 15.13
C GLY A 170 -0.20 -27.30 14.07
N THR A 171 -0.88 -26.39 13.35
CA THR A 171 -1.78 -26.75 12.25
C THR A 171 -1.01 -27.21 11.01
N SER A 172 0.23 -26.76 10.86
CA SER A 172 1.14 -27.09 9.77
C SER A 172 1.71 -28.52 9.76
N GLY A 173 1.63 -29.25 10.88
CA GLY A 173 2.23 -30.58 11.04
C GLY A 173 3.73 -30.60 11.37
N LEU A 174 4.41 -29.43 11.37
CA LEU A 174 5.83 -29.28 11.72
C LEU A 174 6.02 -29.01 13.23
N ASN A 175 5.42 -29.85 14.10
CA ASN A 175 5.32 -29.65 15.56
C ASN A 175 4.70 -28.28 15.97
N SER A 176 4.37 -28.12 17.26
CA SER A 176 3.74 -26.90 17.80
C SER A 176 4.77 -25.81 18.16
N THR A 177 5.92 -25.76 17.50
CA THR A 177 7.02 -24.83 17.84
C THR A 177 7.36 -23.98 16.63
N SER A 178 7.03 -22.70 16.69
CA SER A 178 7.47 -21.71 15.70
C SER A 178 9.00 -21.62 15.69
N ILE A 179 9.59 -21.72 14.49
CA ILE A 179 11.02 -21.53 14.26
C ILE A 179 11.16 -20.30 13.36
N PRO A 180 11.88 -19.25 13.79
CA PRO A 180 12.08 -18.09 12.95
C PRO A 180 12.82 -18.42 11.65
N VAL A 181 12.44 -17.75 10.58
CA VAL A 181 13.08 -17.83 9.27
C VAL A 181 13.54 -16.45 8.87
N TRP A 182 14.75 -16.35 8.33
CA TRP A 182 15.29 -15.10 7.83
C TRP A 182 15.20 -15.06 6.31
N ASN A 183 14.75 -13.94 5.74
CA ASN A 183 14.89 -13.67 4.32
C ASN A 183 16.10 -12.77 4.10
N ILE A 184 16.97 -13.13 3.16
CA ILE A 184 18.09 -12.29 2.74
C ILE A 184 17.60 -11.35 1.65
N LEU A 185 17.40 -10.07 2.00
CA LEU A 185 16.95 -9.09 1.02
C LEU A 185 18.05 -8.78 0.03
N GLN A 186 17.67 -8.74 -1.24
CA GLN A 186 18.56 -8.32 -2.29
C GLN A 186 18.81 -6.80 -2.18
N ASN A 187 20.06 -6.40 -2.02
CA ASN A 187 20.46 -5.00 -2.25
C ASN A 187 20.12 -4.68 -3.73
N PRO A 188 19.57 -3.50 -4.09
CA PRO A 188 19.26 -3.17 -5.49
C PRO A 188 20.36 -2.37 -6.23
N VAL A 189 21.48 -2.04 -5.59
CA VAL A 189 22.35 -0.90 -5.97
C VAL A 189 23.62 -1.25 -6.76
N ASN A 190 23.69 -2.36 -7.52
CA ASN A 190 24.91 -2.63 -8.31
C ASN A 190 24.63 -2.93 -9.78
N SER A 191 24.59 -1.86 -10.59
CA SER A 191 24.49 -1.88 -12.05
C SER A 191 25.63 -2.61 -12.78
N SER A 192 26.68 -3.01 -12.07
CA SER A 192 27.84 -3.74 -12.64
C SER A 192 27.72 -5.26 -12.54
N VAL A 193 26.75 -5.79 -11.80
CA VAL A 193 26.57 -7.24 -11.60
C VAL A 193 25.09 -7.56 -11.91
N PRO A 194 24.79 -8.25 -13.02
CA PRO A 194 23.41 -8.41 -13.51
C PRO A 194 22.46 -9.16 -12.58
N ASP A 195 22.98 -9.81 -11.53
CA ASP A 195 22.17 -10.50 -10.53
C ASP A 195 22.92 -10.48 -9.21
N PHE A 196 22.21 -10.26 -8.10
CA PHE A 196 22.83 -10.36 -6.79
C PHE A 196 23.03 -11.82 -6.45
N TYR A 197 24.27 -12.14 -6.09
CA TYR A 197 24.63 -13.45 -5.58
C TYR A 197 25.09 -13.28 -4.14
N SER A 198 24.36 -13.87 -3.20
CA SER A 198 24.95 -14.14 -1.89
C SER A 198 25.89 -15.33 -2.07
N ILE A 199 27.18 -15.08 -1.82
CA ILE A 199 28.19 -16.13 -1.86
C ILE A 199 28.24 -16.77 -0.48
N MET A 200 27.87 -18.04 -0.41
CA MET A 200 27.90 -18.81 0.84
C MET A 200 28.69 -20.10 0.65
N TYR A 201 29.44 -20.48 1.66
CA TYR A 201 30.09 -21.78 1.71
C TYR A 201 29.14 -22.79 2.31
N THR A 202 28.70 -23.76 1.52
CA THR A 202 27.66 -24.72 1.89
C THR A 202 28.08 -26.16 1.57
N ASN A 203 27.36 -27.15 2.10
CA ASN A 203 27.57 -28.57 1.75
C ASN A 203 27.22 -28.87 0.28
N SER A 204 27.88 -29.83 -0.38
CA SER A 204 27.40 -30.37 -1.66
C SER A 204 25.95 -30.88 -1.56
N THR A 205 25.16 -30.71 -2.63
CA THR A 205 23.83 -31.34 -2.77
C THR A 205 23.91 -32.86 -2.74
N THR A 206 25.09 -33.44 -3.04
CA THR A 206 25.35 -34.88 -3.03
C THR A 206 25.61 -35.46 -1.64
N GLY A 207 25.67 -34.61 -0.59
CA GLY A 207 25.89 -35.07 0.78
C GLY A 207 27.29 -35.62 1.08
N ASP A 208 28.25 -35.45 0.17
CA ASP A 208 29.63 -35.97 0.29
C ASP A 208 30.52 -35.20 1.29
N GLY A 209 29.96 -34.20 1.99
CA GLY A 209 30.68 -33.35 2.93
C GLY A 209 31.62 -32.33 2.28
N THR A 210 31.70 -32.25 0.95
CA THR A 210 32.50 -31.23 0.27
C THR A 210 31.88 -29.85 0.47
N VAL A 211 32.73 -28.88 0.78
CA VAL A 211 32.34 -27.47 0.89
C VAL A 211 32.33 -26.88 -0.51
N GLN A 212 31.20 -26.34 -0.92
CA GLN A 212 31.04 -25.64 -2.19
C GLN A 212 30.81 -24.15 -1.94
N ASN A 213 31.50 -23.33 -2.72
CA ASN A 213 31.21 -21.92 -2.83
C ASN A 213 30.02 -21.76 -3.79
N ARG A 214 28.84 -21.44 -3.24
CA ARG A 214 27.62 -21.27 -4.02
C ARG A 214 27.20 -19.81 -4.10
N ARG A 215 26.57 -19.49 -5.22
CA ARG A 215 25.99 -18.20 -5.54
C ARG A 215 24.48 -18.36 -5.55
N TYR A 216 23.80 -17.84 -4.53
CA TYR A 216 22.34 -17.84 -4.47
C TYR A 216 21.79 -16.51 -4.98
N SER A 217 20.88 -16.58 -5.94
CA SER A 217 20.05 -15.44 -6.36
C SER A 217 18.62 -15.56 -5.81
N GLY A 218 17.83 -14.49 -5.91
CA GLY A 218 16.42 -14.52 -5.56
C GLY A 218 16.09 -14.45 -4.07
N GLY A 219 17.01 -13.99 -3.22
CA GLY A 219 16.76 -13.81 -1.79
C GLY A 219 16.49 -15.14 -1.06
N PRO A 220 17.53 -15.95 -0.77
CA PRO A 220 17.34 -17.22 -0.09
C PRO A 220 16.78 -17.02 1.32
N PHE A 221 16.04 -18.03 1.79
CA PHE A 221 15.63 -18.11 3.18
C PHE A 221 16.69 -18.84 4.01
N ILE A 222 16.95 -18.38 5.23
CA ILE A 222 17.91 -18.97 6.15
C ILE A 222 17.25 -19.24 7.49
N ILE A 223 17.43 -20.46 8.01
CA ILE A 223 17.05 -20.83 9.37
C ILE A 223 18.32 -20.86 10.20
N ASP A 224 18.40 -19.97 11.18
CA ASP A 224 19.60 -19.77 11.98
C ASP A 224 19.91 -21.02 12.83
N ALA A 225 21.18 -21.45 12.87
CA ALA A 225 21.58 -22.63 13.65
C ALA A 225 21.28 -22.48 15.15
N SER A 226 21.23 -21.25 15.68
CA SER A 226 20.85 -20.99 17.08
C SER A 226 19.39 -21.27 17.38
N ASP A 227 18.51 -21.24 16.37
CA ASP A 227 17.09 -21.59 16.48
C ASP A 227 16.83 -23.10 16.29
N LEU A 228 17.89 -23.87 15.96
CA LEU A 228 17.85 -25.30 15.63
C LEU A 228 18.44 -26.19 16.73
N ASN A 229 17.76 -27.31 16.97
CA ASN A 229 18.33 -28.50 17.59
C ASN A 229 18.24 -29.68 16.61
N ASP A 230 18.81 -30.83 16.95
CA ASP A 230 18.82 -32.00 16.04
C ASP A 230 17.42 -32.41 15.60
N THR A 231 16.44 -32.38 16.52
CA THR A 231 15.04 -32.72 16.20
C THR A 231 14.45 -31.74 15.19
N LYS A 232 14.52 -30.43 15.44
CA LYS A 232 14.00 -29.38 14.54
C LYS A 232 14.67 -29.46 13.17
N ARG A 233 15.99 -29.66 13.14
CA ARG A 233 16.77 -29.81 11.91
C ARG A 233 16.27 -30.99 11.08
N GLN A 234 16.17 -32.17 11.68
CA GLN A 234 15.71 -33.37 10.97
C GLN A 234 14.28 -33.24 10.47
N MET A 235 13.42 -32.56 11.22
CA MET A 235 12.04 -32.30 10.79
C MET A 235 11.97 -31.40 9.55
N ILE A 236 12.68 -30.28 9.54
CA ILE A 236 12.74 -29.38 8.39
C ILE A 236 13.31 -30.11 7.16
N LEU A 237 14.41 -30.85 7.34
CA LEU A 237 15.06 -31.60 6.26
C LEU A 237 14.16 -32.72 5.71
N ALA A 238 13.41 -33.41 6.58
CA ALA A 238 12.46 -34.44 6.17
C ALA A 238 11.29 -33.84 5.38
N GLU A 239 10.69 -32.73 5.84
CA GLU A 239 9.62 -32.06 5.11
C GLU A 239 10.11 -31.52 3.77
N ALA A 240 11.30 -30.92 3.75
CA ALA A 240 11.94 -30.47 2.52
C ALA A 240 12.15 -31.63 1.53
N ALA A 241 12.71 -32.76 1.99
CA ALA A 241 12.92 -33.95 1.16
C ALA A 241 11.61 -34.50 0.60
N ASN A 242 10.54 -34.56 1.41
CA ASN A 242 9.21 -35.01 0.97
C ASN A 242 8.62 -34.13 -0.15
N LYS A 243 9.01 -32.85 -0.19
CA LYS A 243 8.57 -31.88 -1.20
C LYS A 243 9.58 -31.70 -2.34
N SER A 244 10.68 -32.45 -2.34
CA SER A 244 11.83 -32.29 -3.24
C SER A 244 12.46 -30.90 -3.17
N ILE A 245 12.39 -30.22 -2.01
CA ILE A 245 12.99 -28.90 -1.79
C ILE A 245 14.47 -29.07 -1.51
N THR A 246 15.31 -28.31 -2.22
CA THR A 246 16.74 -28.30 -1.95
C THR A 246 17.00 -27.50 -0.68
N VAL A 247 17.75 -28.07 0.26
CA VAL A 247 18.22 -27.36 1.45
C VAL A 247 19.71 -27.60 1.61
N HIS A 248 20.43 -26.52 1.87
CA HIS A 248 21.85 -26.53 2.13
C HIS A 248 22.15 -26.20 3.58
N GLU A 249 23.35 -26.53 4.02
CA GLU A 249 23.85 -26.18 5.35
C GLU A 249 25.08 -25.30 5.21
N LEU A 250 25.09 -24.15 5.91
CA LEU A 250 26.25 -23.28 6.00
C LEU A 250 27.45 -23.99 6.63
N LYS A 251 28.61 -23.90 5.97
CA LYS A 251 29.90 -24.45 6.42
C LYS A 251 30.89 -23.38 6.88
N SER A 252 30.57 -22.11 6.66
CA SER A 252 31.21 -20.97 7.29
C SER A 252 30.14 -20.05 7.87
N GLU A 253 30.54 -19.22 8.83
CA GLU A 253 29.72 -18.08 9.24
C GLU A 253 29.40 -17.19 8.03
N PHE A 254 28.21 -16.60 8.02
CA PHE A 254 27.73 -15.70 6.96
C PHE A 254 27.16 -14.43 7.58
N TYR A 255 27.77 -13.28 7.31
CA TYR A 255 27.29 -11.97 7.75
C TYR A 255 26.57 -11.25 6.61
N TYR A 256 25.41 -10.66 6.90
CA TYR A 256 24.67 -9.88 5.92
C TYR A 256 23.94 -8.70 6.54
N THR A 257 23.88 -7.57 5.83
CA THR A 257 23.41 -6.29 6.37
C THR A 257 21.96 -5.96 6.05
N GLN A 258 21.29 -6.77 5.25
CA GLN A 258 19.91 -6.55 4.81
C GLN A 258 19.13 -7.86 4.94
N CYS A 259 18.95 -8.32 6.18
CA CYS A 259 18.15 -9.50 6.48
C CYS A 259 16.83 -9.08 7.10
N VAL A 260 15.81 -9.92 6.95
CA VAL A 260 14.52 -9.72 7.60
C VAL A 260 14.13 -10.98 8.33
N LYS A 261 13.68 -10.85 9.58
CA LYS A 261 13.28 -11.97 10.40
C LYS A 261 11.78 -12.16 10.35
N MET A 262 11.34 -13.35 9.95
CA MET A 262 9.98 -13.83 10.05
C MET A 262 9.82 -14.66 11.32
N VAL A 263 8.79 -14.35 12.10
CA VAL A 263 8.51 -15.02 13.39
C VAL A 263 7.10 -15.59 13.49
N ALA A 264 6.23 -15.26 12.54
CA ALA A 264 4.88 -15.78 12.42
C ALA A 264 4.51 -15.87 10.93
N PRO A 265 3.62 -16.77 10.52
CA PRO A 265 3.10 -16.79 9.16
C PRO A 265 2.05 -15.69 8.95
N PRO A 266 1.82 -15.24 7.70
CA PRO A 266 0.74 -14.31 7.39
C PRO A 266 -0.62 -15.02 7.43
N ARG A 267 -1.67 -14.32 7.87
CA ARG A 267 -3.06 -14.79 7.78
C ARG A 267 -3.65 -14.27 6.48
N VAL A 268 -3.98 -15.19 5.58
CA VAL A 268 -4.39 -14.85 4.21
C VAL A 268 -5.90 -15.03 4.03
N ALA A 269 -6.55 -13.99 3.52
CA ALA A 269 -7.91 -14.05 3.01
C ALA A 269 -7.92 -13.89 1.49
N VAL A 270 -8.90 -14.52 0.85
CA VAL A 270 -9.20 -14.35 -0.57
C VAL A 270 -10.64 -13.87 -0.70
N TYR A 271 -10.89 -12.85 -1.50
CA TYR A 271 -12.21 -12.39 -1.88
C TYR A 271 -12.44 -12.72 -3.35
N PRO A 272 -12.84 -13.97 -3.67
CA PRO A 272 -13.02 -14.38 -5.05
C PRO A 272 -14.32 -13.82 -5.61
N GLU A 273 -14.38 -13.71 -6.94
CA GLU A 273 -15.65 -13.54 -7.61
C GLU A 273 -16.55 -14.75 -7.32
N GLY A 274 -17.86 -14.54 -7.20
CA GLY A 274 -18.83 -15.64 -6.99
C GLY A 274 -18.88 -16.67 -8.12
N ASP A 275 -18.01 -16.53 -9.13
CA ASP A 275 -17.85 -17.43 -10.25
C ASP A 275 -16.87 -18.59 -9.91
N SER A 276 -17.02 -19.72 -10.60
CA SER A 276 -16.13 -20.87 -10.39
C SER A 276 -14.74 -20.69 -11.01
N ASN A 277 -14.55 -19.73 -11.92
CA ASN A 277 -13.31 -19.61 -12.69
C ASN A 277 -12.20 -18.93 -11.88
N THR A 278 -12.52 -17.89 -11.12
CA THR A 278 -11.57 -17.20 -10.24
C THR A 278 -11.00 -18.14 -9.17
N ARG A 279 -11.85 -18.99 -8.58
CA ARG A 279 -11.42 -20.10 -7.71
C ARG A 279 -10.44 -21.04 -8.41
N ASN A 280 -10.73 -21.44 -9.65
CA ASN A 280 -9.86 -22.35 -10.40
C ASN A 280 -8.47 -21.76 -10.72
N VAL A 281 -8.36 -20.43 -10.81
CA VAL A 281 -7.08 -19.75 -11.06
C VAL A 281 -6.25 -19.66 -9.77
N MET A 282 -6.88 -19.37 -8.63
CA MET A 282 -6.15 -19.22 -7.36
C MET A 282 -5.84 -20.55 -6.65
N GLU A 283 -6.72 -21.55 -6.81
CA GLU A 283 -6.58 -22.84 -6.14
C GLU A 283 -5.21 -23.51 -6.39
N PRO A 284 -4.65 -23.53 -7.63
CA PRO A 284 -3.31 -24.07 -7.86
C PRO A 284 -2.22 -23.41 -7.01
N TYR A 285 -2.22 -22.08 -6.83
CA TYR A 285 -1.18 -21.41 -6.04
C TYR A 285 -1.19 -21.85 -4.59
N TYR A 286 -2.36 -21.79 -3.95
CA TYR A 286 -2.49 -22.14 -2.54
C TYR A 286 -2.37 -23.65 -2.31
N ARG A 287 -2.85 -24.47 -3.25
CA ARG A 287 -2.67 -25.92 -3.21
C ARG A 287 -1.20 -26.32 -3.35
N ASP A 288 -0.50 -25.77 -4.34
CA ASP A 288 0.87 -26.17 -4.66
C ASP A 288 1.88 -25.57 -3.67
N SER A 289 1.56 -24.42 -3.08
CA SER A 289 2.30 -23.87 -1.95
C SER A 289 1.91 -24.47 -0.61
N GLU A 290 0.74 -25.08 -0.46
CA GLU A 290 0.19 -25.52 0.83
C GLU A 290 0.04 -24.40 1.87
N VAL A 291 0.00 -23.13 1.45
CA VAL A 291 -0.29 -21.99 2.33
C VAL A 291 -1.80 -21.92 2.57
N PRO A 292 -2.27 -21.96 3.84
CA PRO A 292 -3.69 -21.89 4.13
C PRO A 292 -4.24 -20.48 3.85
N TYR A 293 -5.47 -20.44 3.37
CA TYR A 293 -6.22 -19.21 3.15
C TYR A 293 -7.68 -19.40 3.58
N THR A 294 -8.40 -18.30 3.78
CA THR A 294 -9.86 -18.32 3.97
C THR A 294 -10.52 -17.53 2.85
N GLU A 295 -11.52 -18.12 2.22
CA GLU A 295 -12.41 -17.37 1.33
C GLU A 295 -13.38 -16.54 2.18
N LEU A 296 -13.47 -15.26 1.88
CA LEU A 296 -14.44 -14.35 2.47
C LEU A 296 -15.54 -14.08 1.44
N ASP A 297 -16.76 -13.91 1.93
CA ASP A 297 -17.84 -13.32 1.14
C ASP A 297 -18.09 -11.85 1.53
N GLN A 298 -19.05 -11.22 0.85
CA GLN A 298 -19.44 -9.84 1.11
C GLN A 298 -19.85 -9.63 2.59
N ASN A 299 -20.60 -10.58 3.16
CA ASN A 299 -21.09 -10.47 4.53
C ASN A 299 -19.93 -10.60 5.52
N ASP A 300 -18.94 -11.43 5.26
CA ASP A 300 -17.76 -11.54 6.10
C ASP A 300 -17.02 -10.20 6.22
N ILE A 301 -16.84 -9.50 5.09
CA ILE A 301 -16.20 -8.19 5.07
C ILE A 301 -17.03 -7.18 5.89
N LEU A 302 -18.33 -7.08 5.60
CA LEU A 302 -19.25 -6.16 6.29
C LEU A 302 -19.41 -6.44 7.78
N ASN A 303 -19.17 -7.68 8.21
CA ASN A 303 -19.16 -8.07 9.62
C ASN A 303 -17.81 -7.80 10.31
N GLY A 304 -16.85 -7.18 9.62
CA GLY A 304 -15.53 -6.80 10.16
C GLY A 304 -14.53 -7.96 10.25
N ASN A 305 -14.76 -9.07 9.53
CA ASN A 305 -13.88 -10.24 9.60
C ASN A 305 -12.48 -9.97 9.00
N LEU A 306 -12.29 -8.91 8.21
CA LEU A 306 -10.98 -8.52 7.65
C LEU A 306 -9.91 -8.35 8.73
N THR A 307 -10.27 -7.92 9.94
CA THR A 307 -9.34 -7.77 11.08
C THR A 307 -8.67 -9.07 11.54
N LYS A 308 -9.22 -10.22 11.13
CA LYS A 308 -8.65 -11.55 11.41
C LYS A 308 -7.53 -11.93 10.44
N TYR A 309 -7.28 -11.12 9.41
CA TYR A 309 -6.34 -11.39 8.33
C TYR A 309 -5.32 -10.25 8.19
N ASP A 310 -4.14 -10.61 7.69
CA ASP A 310 -3.07 -9.66 7.39
C ASP A 310 -3.11 -9.23 5.93
N ILE A 311 -3.67 -10.09 5.07
CA ILE A 311 -3.68 -9.92 3.61
C ILE A 311 -5.06 -10.29 3.07
N LEU A 312 -5.53 -9.49 2.12
CA LEU A 312 -6.71 -9.74 1.31
C LEU A 312 -6.28 -9.81 -0.15
N THR A 313 -6.39 -10.99 -0.74
CA THR A 313 -6.20 -11.16 -2.19
C THR A 313 -7.53 -11.08 -2.91
N ILE A 314 -7.60 -10.26 -3.95
CA ILE A 314 -8.77 -10.07 -4.80
C ILE A 314 -8.40 -10.49 -6.22
N PRO A 315 -8.61 -11.76 -6.57
CA PRO A 315 -8.29 -12.27 -7.88
C PRO A 315 -9.43 -11.99 -8.86
N HIS A 316 -9.15 -11.25 -9.94
CA HIS A 316 -10.05 -11.17 -11.10
C HIS A 316 -11.47 -10.65 -10.81
N HIS A 317 -11.72 -9.99 -9.67
CA HIS A 317 -13.06 -9.57 -9.26
C HIS A 317 -13.40 -8.14 -9.71
N ASP A 318 -14.63 -7.88 -10.19
CA ASP A 318 -15.09 -6.53 -10.51
C ASP A 318 -15.54 -5.77 -9.25
N MET A 319 -14.65 -4.94 -8.73
CA MET A 319 -14.91 -4.13 -7.53
C MET A 319 -15.91 -3.00 -7.76
N THR A 320 -16.20 -2.59 -9.01
CA THR A 320 -17.20 -1.53 -9.26
C THR A 320 -18.64 -2.03 -9.06
N SER A 321 -18.83 -3.35 -9.12
CA SER A 321 -20.12 -4.01 -8.92
C SER A 321 -20.47 -4.24 -7.44
N GLU A 322 -19.51 -4.00 -6.54
CA GLU A 322 -19.63 -4.28 -5.11
C GLU A 322 -20.45 -3.25 -4.33
N ASP A 323 -20.95 -3.66 -3.16
CA ASP A 323 -21.59 -2.72 -2.23
C ASP A 323 -20.58 -1.65 -1.79
N PRO A 324 -20.93 -0.35 -1.87
CA PRO A 324 -20.06 0.75 -1.45
C PRO A 324 -19.44 0.56 -0.06
N SER A 325 -20.17 -0.08 0.86
CA SER A 325 -19.73 -0.34 2.23
C SER A 325 -18.58 -1.35 2.28
N VAL A 326 -18.55 -2.33 1.39
CA VAL A 326 -17.44 -3.30 1.25
C VAL A 326 -16.17 -2.57 0.85
N ILE A 327 -16.28 -1.67 -0.13
CA ILE A 327 -15.16 -0.84 -0.58
C ILE A 327 -14.65 0.01 0.57
N VAL A 328 -15.54 0.70 1.30
CA VAL A 328 -15.18 1.50 2.47
C VAL A 328 -14.49 0.66 3.55
N ASP A 329 -14.96 -0.56 3.82
CA ASP A 329 -14.37 -1.45 4.83
C ASP A 329 -12.98 -1.97 4.41
N ILE A 330 -12.80 -2.34 3.13
CA ILE A 330 -11.49 -2.72 2.59
C ILE A 330 -10.53 -1.52 2.70
N VAL A 331 -10.95 -0.33 2.29
CA VAL A 331 -10.14 0.90 2.38
C VAL A 331 -9.76 1.21 3.82
N GLY A 332 -10.73 1.16 4.74
CA GLY A 332 -10.49 1.35 6.16
C GLY A 332 -9.51 0.31 6.71
N TRP A 333 -9.65 -0.95 6.31
CA TRP A 333 -8.76 -2.03 6.73
C TRP A 333 -7.33 -1.87 6.21
N VAL A 334 -7.13 -1.57 4.92
CA VAL A 334 -5.78 -1.26 4.37
C VAL A 334 -5.20 -0.06 5.09
N ALA A 335 -5.99 1.01 5.27
CA ALA A 335 -5.51 2.20 5.97
C ALA A 335 -5.04 1.90 7.41
N ASN A 336 -5.59 0.86 8.04
CA ASN A 336 -5.24 0.39 9.38
C ASN A 336 -4.14 -0.68 9.39
N GLY A 337 -3.45 -0.92 8.28
CA GLY A 337 -2.29 -1.81 8.22
C GLY A 337 -2.52 -3.10 7.45
N GLY A 338 -3.70 -3.31 6.86
CA GLY A 338 -3.96 -4.43 5.95
C GLY A 338 -3.12 -4.38 4.67
N ILE A 339 -2.92 -5.54 4.03
CA ILE A 339 -2.29 -5.64 2.71
C ILE A 339 -3.32 -6.06 1.68
N LEU A 340 -3.69 -5.14 0.79
CA LEU A 340 -4.50 -5.46 -0.35
C LEU A 340 -3.61 -5.95 -1.48
N HIS A 341 -3.92 -7.14 -1.99
CA HIS A 341 -3.33 -7.69 -3.19
C HIS A 341 -4.44 -7.84 -4.23
N ALA A 342 -4.42 -7.03 -5.30
CA ALA A 342 -5.41 -7.12 -6.36
C ALA A 342 -4.76 -7.54 -7.67
N GLU A 343 -5.46 -8.40 -8.40
CA GLU A 343 -4.98 -9.01 -9.65
C GLU A 343 -5.97 -8.80 -10.80
N CYS A 344 -5.44 -8.54 -11.99
CA CYS A 344 -6.22 -8.41 -13.22
C CYS A 344 -7.40 -7.43 -13.08
N MET A 345 -8.64 -7.86 -13.32
CA MET A 345 -9.84 -7.00 -13.32
C MET A 345 -10.04 -6.25 -11.99
N ALA A 346 -9.62 -6.83 -10.87
CA ALA A 346 -9.70 -6.16 -9.57
C ALA A 346 -8.84 -4.89 -9.51
N ILE A 347 -7.75 -4.83 -10.27
CA ILE A 347 -6.88 -3.65 -10.32
C ILE A 347 -7.61 -2.51 -11.02
N ASP A 348 -8.19 -2.80 -12.18
CA ASP A 348 -8.86 -1.79 -13.01
C ASP A 348 -10.07 -1.20 -12.30
N THR A 349 -10.79 -2.05 -11.57
CA THR A 349 -12.07 -1.71 -10.96
C THR A 349 -11.93 -1.22 -9.52
N MET A 350 -10.87 -1.60 -8.78
CA MET A 350 -10.68 -1.15 -7.40
C MET A 350 -10.48 0.36 -7.31
N ASP A 351 -9.58 0.94 -8.13
CA ASP A 351 -9.33 2.38 -8.09
C ASP A 351 -10.62 3.17 -8.42
N GLU A 352 -11.40 2.73 -9.41
CA GLU A 352 -12.70 3.33 -9.77
C GLU A 352 -13.75 3.19 -8.66
N ALA A 353 -13.86 2.00 -8.08
CA ALA A 353 -14.79 1.71 -6.99
C ALA A 353 -14.47 2.56 -5.76
N VAL A 354 -13.19 2.72 -5.42
CA VAL A 354 -12.77 3.53 -4.29
C VAL A 354 -13.01 5.01 -4.54
N GLU A 355 -12.65 5.54 -5.71
CA GLU A 355 -12.90 6.94 -6.06
C GLU A 355 -14.40 7.28 -5.96
N THR A 356 -15.26 6.37 -6.41
CA THR A 356 -16.72 6.52 -6.39
C THR A 356 -17.29 6.46 -4.96
N ASN A 357 -16.81 5.52 -4.14
CA ASN A 357 -17.49 5.15 -2.89
C ASN A 357 -16.81 5.66 -1.61
N ALA A 358 -15.48 5.80 -1.61
CA ALA A 358 -14.70 6.17 -0.41
C ALA A 358 -13.79 7.39 -0.59
N GLY A 359 -13.64 7.89 -1.83
CA GLY A 359 -12.73 8.99 -2.18
C GLY A 359 -12.96 10.29 -1.42
N ALA A 360 -14.19 10.54 -0.94
CA ALA A 360 -14.52 11.71 -0.13
C ALA A 360 -14.06 11.62 1.34
N ALA A 361 -13.94 10.40 1.90
CA ALA A 361 -13.61 10.18 3.32
C ALA A 361 -12.10 10.08 3.54
N LYS A 362 -11.41 9.38 2.64
CA LYS A 362 -9.96 9.36 2.53
C LYS A 362 -9.64 9.26 1.04
N PRO A 363 -9.04 10.30 0.43
CA PRO A 363 -8.66 10.20 -0.97
C PRO A 363 -7.63 9.08 -1.11
N TRP A 364 -8.10 7.94 -1.61
CA TRP A 364 -7.28 6.95 -2.28
C TRP A 364 -6.89 7.62 -3.58
N TYR A 365 -5.85 8.45 -3.53
CA TYR A 365 -5.28 9.08 -4.70
C TYR A 365 -4.82 7.95 -5.60
N GLY A 366 -5.66 7.62 -6.60
CA GLY A 366 -5.54 6.48 -7.50
C GLY A 366 -4.09 6.13 -7.70
N PHE A 367 -3.70 4.98 -7.16
CA PHE A 367 -2.29 4.61 -7.07
C PHE A 367 -1.64 4.53 -8.46
N ILE A 368 -2.46 4.38 -9.50
CA ILE A 368 -2.03 4.23 -10.87
C ILE A 368 -2.86 5.11 -11.84
N GLY A 369 -4.07 5.53 -11.44
CA GLY A 369 -4.96 6.23 -12.36
C GLY A 369 -5.27 5.35 -13.58
N ILE A 370 -5.52 4.07 -13.37
CA ILE A 370 -5.88 3.19 -14.47
C ILE A 370 -7.30 3.57 -14.91
N ASN A 371 -7.54 3.67 -16.22
CA ASN A 371 -8.87 3.92 -16.76
C ASN A 371 -9.24 2.76 -17.69
N GLY A 372 -10.25 1.98 -17.31
CA GLY A 372 -10.78 0.87 -18.10
C GLY A 372 -11.75 1.27 -19.21
N THR A 373 -12.17 2.54 -19.30
CA THR A 373 -13.34 2.93 -20.13
C THR A 373 -13.01 3.47 -21.54
N GLY A 374 -11.75 3.44 -21.98
CA GLY A 374 -11.35 4.04 -23.26
C GLY A 374 -11.31 3.05 -24.43
N ASN A 375 -12.44 2.84 -25.11
CA ASN A 375 -12.41 2.49 -26.54
C ASN A 375 -11.61 3.58 -27.29
N ASP A 376 -10.64 3.16 -28.10
CA ASP A 376 -9.88 3.95 -29.08
C ASP A 376 -9.14 5.21 -28.58
N LEU A 377 -7.80 5.13 -28.57
CA LEU A 377 -6.96 6.32 -28.76
C LEU A 377 -6.04 6.11 -29.96
N PRO A 378 -6.05 7.03 -30.96
CA PRO A 378 -5.01 7.08 -31.98
C PRO A 378 -3.71 7.60 -31.35
N LEU A 379 -2.66 6.79 -31.38
CA LEU A 379 -1.37 7.08 -30.76
C LEU A 379 -0.55 8.07 -31.59
N SER A 380 -0.39 9.28 -31.06
CA SER A 380 0.87 10.01 -31.20
C SER A 380 1.27 10.58 -29.85
N ALA A 381 2.30 9.98 -29.26
CA ALA A 381 2.97 10.32 -28.00
C ALA A 381 2.15 10.18 -26.70
N THR A 382 2.38 9.08 -25.97
CA THR A 382 2.37 9.11 -24.49
C THR A 382 3.25 7.98 -23.95
N TYR A 383 4.23 8.36 -23.14
CA TYR A 383 5.18 7.46 -22.46
C TYR A 383 4.86 7.46 -20.97
N LEU A 384 4.85 6.28 -20.35
CA LEU A 384 5.13 6.16 -18.92
C LEU A 384 6.64 6.30 -18.72
N LYS A 385 7.08 7.36 -18.05
CA LYS A 385 8.46 7.45 -17.56
C LYS A 385 8.38 7.86 -16.10
N LEU A 386 9.12 7.16 -15.25
CA LEU A 386 9.34 7.54 -13.85
C LEU A 386 9.74 9.01 -13.83
N LEU A 387 8.87 9.87 -13.31
CA LEU A 387 9.14 11.28 -13.14
C LEU A 387 10.03 11.43 -11.91
N ASP A 388 11.23 11.92 -12.12
CA ASP A 388 12.01 12.50 -11.05
C ASP A 388 11.40 13.86 -10.69
N ASN A 389 10.72 13.91 -9.54
CA ASN A 389 10.11 15.13 -9.03
C ASN A 389 11.16 16.19 -8.66
N ALA A 390 12.45 15.83 -8.56
CA ALA A 390 13.55 16.75 -8.27
C ALA A 390 14.11 17.44 -9.52
N THR A 391 13.85 16.93 -10.73
CA THR A 391 14.49 17.43 -11.96
C THR A 391 13.51 17.83 -13.05
N ASN A 392 12.45 18.59 -12.73
CA ASN A 392 11.72 19.46 -13.67
C ASN A 392 11.62 18.93 -15.15
N GLY A 393 11.24 17.66 -15.33
CA GLY A 393 11.00 17.06 -16.65
C GLY A 393 12.20 16.48 -17.42
N SER A 394 13.37 16.21 -16.82
CA SER A 394 14.41 15.42 -17.50
C SER A 394 14.15 13.91 -17.42
N PHE A 395 13.92 13.29 -18.58
CA PHE A 395 13.61 11.86 -18.72
C PHE A 395 14.87 10.98 -18.64
N PHE A 396 14.82 9.87 -17.90
CA PHE A 396 15.85 8.81 -18.00
C PHE A 396 15.64 7.99 -19.29
N ASN A 397 16.32 8.39 -20.38
CA ASN A 397 16.42 7.57 -21.60
C ASN A 397 17.58 6.55 -21.54
N ASN A 398 18.42 6.64 -20.51
CA ASN A 398 19.45 5.68 -20.18
C ASN A 398 19.09 5.15 -18.79
N SER A 399 19.24 3.83 -18.57
CA SER A 399 18.91 3.11 -17.33
C SER A 399 18.96 4.04 -16.11
N PRO A 400 17.83 4.25 -15.39
CA PRO A 400 17.79 5.22 -14.31
C PRO A 400 18.96 4.92 -13.35
N PRO A 401 19.72 5.95 -12.91
CA PRO A 401 20.72 5.76 -11.88
C PRO A 401 19.97 5.24 -10.66
N MET A 402 20.15 3.95 -10.40
CA MET A 402 19.66 3.31 -9.19
C MET A 402 20.68 3.58 -8.08
N PRO A 403 20.25 4.08 -6.90
CA PRO A 403 18.89 4.48 -6.56
C PRO A 403 18.54 5.87 -7.10
N LEU A 404 17.27 6.08 -7.45
CA LEU A 404 16.75 7.40 -7.81
C LEU A 404 17.03 8.39 -6.64
N PRO A 405 17.75 9.49 -6.87
CA PRO A 405 18.03 10.48 -5.83
C PRO A 405 16.72 11.07 -5.29
N GLY A 406 16.48 10.97 -3.98
CA GLY A 406 15.26 11.48 -3.34
C GLY A 406 14.34 10.40 -2.75
N LEU A 407 14.59 9.11 -3.02
CA LEU A 407 14.02 8.00 -2.25
C LEU A 407 14.75 7.93 -0.89
N ALA A 408 14.42 8.84 0.02
CA ALA A 408 15.08 8.99 1.32
C ALA A 408 14.81 7.80 2.29
N ASN A 409 14.01 6.82 1.89
CA ASN A 409 13.86 5.56 2.61
C ASN A 409 13.71 4.43 1.58
N PRO A 410 14.58 3.40 1.57
CA PRO A 410 14.51 2.28 0.62
C PRO A 410 13.36 1.31 0.94
N GLY A 411 12.21 1.82 1.39
CA GLY A 411 11.15 1.11 2.10
C GLY A 411 10.21 0.22 1.27
N ALA A 412 10.42 0.06 -0.04
CA ALA A 412 9.84 -1.08 -0.74
C ALA A 412 10.63 -2.34 -0.29
N PRO A 413 10.02 -3.28 0.44
CA PRO A 413 10.71 -4.47 0.91
C PRO A 413 11.16 -5.40 -0.19
N TYR A 414 10.59 -5.28 -1.39
CA TYR A 414 11.02 -6.01 -2.57
C TYR A 414 11.49 -5.05 -3.64
N SER A 415 12.69 -5.29 -4.15
CA SER A 415 13.12 -4.78 -5.44
C SER A 415 12.60 -5.77 -6.48
N PRO A 416 11.53 -5.49 -7.26
CA PRO A 416 11.03 -6.42 -8.29
C PRO A 416 12.06 -6.72 -9.39
N LEU A 417 13.19 -6.03 -9.40
CA LEU A 417 14.36 -6.35 -10.25
C LEU A 417 15.00 -7.72 -9.97
N THR A 418 14.51 -8.51 -9.01
CA THR A 418 15.11 -9.81 -8.65
C THR A 418 14.54 -11.02 -9.40
N GLN A 419 13.61 -10.82 -10.34
CA GLN A 419 12.77 -11.94 -10.84
C GLN A 419 12.48 -11.96 -12.35
N SER A 420 13.14 -11.17 -13.18
CA SER A 420 12.96 -11.36 -14.62
C SER A 420 13.58 -12.68 -15.10
N SER A 421 12.87 -13.39 -15.98
CA SER A 421 13.33 -14.67 -16.55
C SER A 421 14.51 -14.50 -17.52
N ASN A 422 14.90 -13.27 -17.82
CA ASN A 422 16.06 -12.93 -18.64
C ASN A 422 16.73 -11.64 -18.14
N THR A 423 17.88 -11.29 -18.73
CA THR A 423 18.68 -10.09 -18.41
C THR A 423 17.96 -8.75 -18.68
N SER A 424 16.67 -8.76 -19.02
CA SER A 424 15.95 -7.62 -19.59
C SER A 424 14.66 -7.26 -18.86
N GLY A 425 14.41 -7.79 -17.67
CA GLY A 425 13.24 -7.38 -16.89
C GLY A 425 11.92 -8.05 -17.30
N ILE A 426 11.92 -8.98 -18.29
CA ILE A 426 10.68 -9.62 -18.76
C ILE A 426 10.21 -10.69 -17.77
N PHE A 427 8.93 -10.63 -17.43
CA PHE A 427 8.20 -11.69 -16.76
C PHE A 427 7.41 -12.50 -17.80
N GLY A 428 7.72 -13.79 -17.97
CA GLY A 428 6.99 -14.71 -18.86
C GLY A 428 7.81 -15.31 -20.01
N PRO A 429 7.21 -16.21 -20.82
CA PRO A 429 7.86 -16.83 -21.99
C PRO A 429 8.09 -15.80 -23.11
N GLU A 430 9.14 -16.01 -23.91
CA GLU A 430 9.62 -15.10 -24.98
C GLU A 430 8.57 -14.69 -26.03
N ASN A 431 7.41 -15.36 -26.07
CA ASN A 431 6.39 -15.21 -27.12
C ASN A 431 4.97 -14.92 -26.61
N GLY A 432 4.77 -14.64 -25.31
CA GLY A 432 3.45 -14.34 -24.75
C GLY A 432 3.34 -12.87 -24.35
N ALA A 433 2.55 -12.09 -25.10
CA ALA A 433 2.17 -10.76 -24.63
C ALA A 433 1.36 -10.88 -23.34
N THR A 434 1.71 -10.08 -22.34
CA THR A 434 0.90 -9.87 -21.14
C THR A 434 -0.09 -8.75 -21.47
N GLU A 435 -1.25 -8.69 -20.83
CA GLU A 435 -1.99 -7.42 -20.82
C GLU A 435 -1.33 -6.49 -19.83
N SER A 436 -1.48 -5.20 -20.07
CA SER A 436 -0.80 -4.22 -19.27
C SER A 436 -1.49 -2.90 -19.16
N PHE A 437 -1.27 -2.27 -18.01
CA PHE A 437 -1.94 -1.05 -17.64
C PHE A 437 -1.43 0.17 -18.40
N SER A 438 -2.30 1.17 -18.53
CA SER A 438 -1.93 2.54 -18.90
C SER A 438 -2.20 3.43 -17.68
N LEU A 439 -1.22 4.19 -17.18
CA LEU A 439 -1.51 5.21 -16.16
C LEU A 439 -2.44 6.29 -16.73
N ARG A 440 -3.06 7.06 -15.84
CA ARG A 440 -3.82 8.26 -16.18
C ARG A 440 -2.94 9.24 -16.97
N ARG A 441 -3.59 9.99 -17.85
CA ARG A 441 -2.97 10.84 -18.86
C ARG A 441 -2.07 11.93 -18.26
N ASN A 442 -2.41 12.45 -17.07
CA ASN A 442 -1.67 13.53 -16.45
C ASN A 442 -0.88 13.01 -15.24
N PRO A 443 0.42 13.31 -15.14
CA PRO A 443 1.22 12.97 -13.97
C PRO A 443 0.71 13.55 -12.64
N SER A 444 -0.10 14.62 -12.68
CA SER A 444 -0.79 15.16 -11.51
C SER A 444 -1.81 14.19 -10.92
N ASP A 445 -2.27 13.23 -11.71
CA ASP A 445 -3.31 12.28 -11.35
C ASP A 445 -2.71 10.97 -10.79
N VAL A 446 -1.37 10.86 -10.81
CA VAL A 446 -0.61 9.76 -10.22
C VAL A 446 -0.09 10.24 -8.86
N ASN A 447 -0.36 9.47 -7.82
CA ASN A 447 0.08 9.83 -6.48
C ASN A 447 1.62 9.91 -6.43
N PRO A 448 2.22 11.07 -6.10
CA PRO A 448 3.67 11.26 -6.13
C PRO A 448 4.41 10.48 -5.03
N ALA A 449 3.70 9.89 -4.06
CA ALA A 449 4.28 9.06 -3.02
C ALA A 449 4.37 7.56 -3.40
N THR A 450 3.96 7.18 -4.62
CA THR A 450 3.92 5.78 -5.04
C THR A 450 5.22 5.36 -5.69
N ASN A 451 5.71 4.17 -5.34
CA ASN A 451 6.86 3.57 -5.97
C ASN A 451 6.37 2.70 -7.12
N ILE A 452 6.40 3.21 -8.36
CA ILE A 452 6.17 2.37 -9.54
C ILE A 452 7.46 1.61 -9.83
N LEU A 453 7.44 0.29 -9.69
CA LEU A 453 8.67 -0.52 -9.68
C LEU A 453 8.86 -1.44 -10.90
N GLY A 454 8.01 -1.39 -11.93
CA GLY A 454 8.21 -2.23 -13.12
C GLY A 454 7.61 -1.70 -14.42
N TYR A 455 8.15 -2.10 -15.55
CA TYR A 455 7.52 -2.02 -16.88
C TYR A 455 8.05 -3.20 -17.73
N ALA A 456 7.33 -3.65 -18.74
CA ALA A 456 7.81 -4.70 -19.64
C ALA A 456 8.71 -4.08 -20.70
N SER A 457 9.87 -4.69 -20.93
CA SER A 457 10.83 -4.37 -21.98
C SER A 457 11.23 -5.61 -22.75
N TRP A 458 11.35 -5.57 -24.07
CA TRP A 458 12.03 -6.60 -24.86
C TRP A 458 13.46 -6.88 -24.37
N GLY A 459 14.02 -8.02 -24.81
CA GLY A 459 15.35 -8.55 -24.46
C GLY A 459 16.57 -7.63 -24.69
N ASN A 460 16.35 -6.46 -25.28
CA ASN A 460 17.36 -5.45 -25.60
C ASN A 460 17.16 -4.14 -24.80
N GLY A 461 16.25 -4.14 -23.81
CA GLY A 461 15.91 -2.98 -22.99
C GLY A 461 14.94 -1.99 -23.66
N THR A 462 14.49 -2.22 -24.90
CA THR A 462 13.39 -1.42 -25.47
C THR A 462 12.06 -1.83 -24.88
N LEU A 463 11.14 -0.88 -24.62
CA LEU A 463 9.82 -1.17 -24.07
C LEU A 463 9.11 -2.28 -24.86
N ALA A 464 8.63 -3.31 -24.15
CA ALA A 464 7.77 -4.32 -24.70
C ALA A 464 6.40 -3.69 -24.84
N TYR A 465 5.98 -3.61 -26.09
CA TYR A 465 4.67 -3.13 -26.43
C TYR A 465 3.88 -4.36 -26.87
N SER A 466 2.75 -4.66 -26.22
CA SER A 466 1.84 -5.65 -26.79
C SER A 466 1.03 -5.02 -27.89
N ASP A 467 0.75 -5.85 -28.89
CA ASP A 467 -0.19 -5.57 -29.94
C ASP A 467 -1.60 -5.85 -29.41
N TYR A 468 -2.39 -4.80 -29.15
CA TYR A 468 -3.79 -5.00 -28.80
C TYR A 468 -4.58 -5.29 -30.09
N TYR A 469 -4.92 -6.56 -30.30
CA TYR A 469 -5.79 -6.97 -31.41
C TYR A 469 -7.24 -6.58 -31.08
N VAL A 470 -7.63 -5.36 -31.42
CA VAL A 470 -9.06 -5.05 -31.54
C VAL A 470 -9.53 -5.71 -32.83
N ASP A 471 -10.04 -6.94 -32.76
CA ASP A 471 -10.98 -7.37 -33.80
C ASP A 471 -12.30 -6.63 -33.55
N SER A 472 -12.39 -5.44 -34.11
CA SER A 472 -13.68 -4.89 -34.47
C SER A 472 -13.76 -4.80 -36.00
N HIS A 473 -14.11 -5.93 -36.61
CA HIS A 473 -14.78 -6.00 -37.90
C HIS A 473 -13.91 -5.69 -39.13
N GLY A 474 -13.08 -6.66 -39.52
CA GLY A 474 -13.03 -7.12 -40.91
C GLY A 474 -12.58 -6.15 -42.03
N HIS A 475 -11.93 -5.03 -41.74
CA HIS A 475 -11.36 -4.17 -42.79
C HIS A 475 -9.88 -3.88 -42.55
N GLY A 476 -9.06 -4.36 -43.49
CA GLY A 476 -7.60 -4.31 -43.45
C GLY A 476 -7.04 -2.89 -43.33
N GLY A 477 -6.40 -2.66 -42.19
CA GLY A 477 -5.65 -1.47 -41.85
C GLY A 477 -5.07 -1.66 -40.45
N HIS A 478 -3.99 -2.45 -40.34
CA HIS A 478 -3.35 -2.77 -39.07
C HIS A 478 -2.51 -1.59 -38.59
N ASP A 479 -3.12 -0.66 -37.85
CA ASP A 479 -2.36 0.24 -36.97
C ASP A 479 -2.17 -0.47 -35.63
N HIS A 480 -0.97 -1.02 -35.46
CA HIS A 480 -0.53 -1.64 -34.22
C HIS A 480 -0.38 -0.56 -33.13
N ILE A 481 -1.34 -0.50 -32.21
CA ILE A 481 -1.29 0.40 -31.06
C ILE A 481 -0.43 -0.26 -29.98
N TYR A 482 0.82 0.19 -29.92
CA TYR A 482 1.83 -0.27 -28.98
C TYR A 482 1.66 0.42 -27.61
N LYS A 483 1.21 -0.31 -26.58
CA LYS A 483 1.08 0.20 -25.20
C LYS A 483 2.21 -0.29 -24.28
N PRO A 484 2.88 0.58 -23.50
CA PRO A 484 3.89 0.17 -22.52
C PRO A 484 3.23 -0.59 -21.38
N GLN A 485 3.92 -1.62 -20.88
CA GLN A 485 3.26 -2.58 -20.01
C GLN A 485 3.72 -2.52 -18.56
N LEU A 486 2.90 -2.06 -17.62
CA LEU A 486 3.18 -2.21 -16.19
C LEU A 486 2.70 -3.60 -15.72
N ILE A 487 3.52 -4.34 -14.97
CA ILE A 487 3.25 -5.73 -14.55
C ILE A 487 3.13 -5.84 -13.02
N TYR A 488 3.76 -4.94 -12.28
CA TYR A 488 3.78 -4.98 -10.81
C TYR A 488 3.89 -3.57 -10.23
N VAL A 489 3.03 -3.25 -9.26
CA VAL A 489 3.10 -2.04 -8.44
C VAL A 489 2.94 -2.41 -6.99
N GLU A 490 3.78 -1.81 -6.16
CA GLU A 490 3.64 -1.82 -4.72
C GLU A 490 3.56 -0.37 -4.26
N ALA A 491 2.59 -0.05 -3.42
CA ALA A 491 2.45 1.29 -2.91
C ALA A 491 1.94 1.32 -1.47
N PRO A 492 2.57 2.10 -0.57
CA PRO A 492 2.08 2.27 0.78
C PRO A 492 0.77 3.08 0.78
N TYR A 493 -0.20 2.67 1.60
CA TYR A 493 -1.47 3.39 1.79
C TYR A 493 -1.76 3.56 3.28
N ASP A 494 -1.64 4.78 3.78
CA ASP A 494 -1.58 5.08 5.23
C ASP A 494 -0.61 4.08 5.93
N ASN A 495 -1.14 3.15 6.71
CA ASN A 495 -0.35 2.17 7.46
C ASN A 495 -0.20 0.82 6.73
N GLY A 496 -0.99 0.61 5.67
CA GLY A 496 -1.04 -0.62 4.92
C GLY A 496 -0.25 -0.57 3.63
N LEU A 497 -0.55 -1.55 2.79
CA LEU A 497 0.08 -1.72 1.49
C LEU A 497 -0.95 -2.13 0.46
N VAL A 498 -0.83 -1.58 -0.74
CA VAL A 498 -1.53 -2.06 -1.92
C VAL A 498 -0.51 -2.65 -2.89
N VAL A 499 -0.78 -3.86 -3.36
CA VAL A 499 0.00 -4.58 -4.35
C VAL A 499 -0.90 -4.88 -5.54
N TYR A 500 -0.48 -4.46 -6.72
CA TYR A 500 -1.18 -4.68 -7.98
C TYR A 500 -0.31 -5.50 -8.91
N ILE A 501 -0.84 -6.61 -9.42
CA ILE A 501 -0.14 -7.50 -10.37
C ILE A 501 -0.94 -7.68 -11.66
N GLY A 502 -0.33 -7.27 -12.77
CA GLY A 502 -0.95 -7.29 -14.09
C GLY A 502 -0.84 -8.61 -14.83
N GLY A 503 -1.89 -8.91 -15.59
CA GLY A 503 -1.97 -10.04 -16.50
C GLY A 503 -3.05 -11.04 -16.12
N HIS A 504 -3.64 -11.67 -17.14
CA HIS A 504 -4.49 -12.84 -16.96
C HIS A 504 -3.64 -14.08 -16.67
N ASN A 505 -4.01 -14.82 -15.62
CA ASN A 505 -3.58 -16.19 -15.37
C ASN A 505 -2.05 -16.36 -15.27
N LEU A 506 -1.46 -15.97 -14.15
CA LEU A 506 -0.02 -16.12 -13.93
C LEU A 506 0.40 -17.60 -13.78
N THR A 507 -0.54 -18.54 -13.58
CA THR A 507 -0.24 -19.99 -13.42
C THR A 507 0.28 -20.62 -14.72
N GLU A 508 -0.12 -20.09 -15.88
CA GLU A 508 0.37 -20.56 -17.18
C GLU A 508 1.77 -20.03 -17.51
N ARG A 509 2.29 -19.11 -16.69
CA ARG A 509 3.41 -18.22 -17.05
C ARG A 509 4.62 -18.40 -16.14
N THR A 510 5.11 -19.65 -16.01
CA THR A 510 6.38 -20.02 -15.34
C THR A 510 6.43 -19.72 -13.84
N GLY A 511 7.20 -20.50 -13.06
CA GLY A 511 7.25 -20.37 -11.59
C GLY A 511 7.76 -19.02 -11.03
N ASN A 512 8.19 -18.09 -11.89
CA ASN A 512 8.67 -16.76 -11.47
C ASN A 512 7.52 -15.79 -11.13
N ALA A 513 6.40 -15.83 -11.87
CA ALA A 513 5.29 -14.90 -11.60
C ALA A 513 4.59 -15.24 -10.28
N GLU A 514 4.46 -16.53 -9.98
CA GLU A 514 3.91 -17.03 -8.73
C GLU A 514 4.76 -16.62 -7.52
N ARG A 515 6.07 -16.43 -7.72
CA ARG A 515 6.99 -16.00 -6.66
C ARG A 515 6.66 -14.59 -6.15
N LEU A 516 6.23 -13.66 -7.01
CA LEU A 516 5.87 -12.29 -6.63
C LEU A 516 4.68 -12.23 -5.65
N ILE A 517 3.68 -13.08 -5.86
CA ILE A 517 2.49 -13.19 -5.01
C ILE A 517 2.92 -13.57 -3.60
N PHE A 518 3.70 -14.63 -3.47
CA PHE A 518 4.15 -15.11 -2.17
C PHE A 518 5.22 -14.23 -1.53
N GLU A 519 6.08 -13.54 -2.28
CA GLU A 519 6.95 -12.53 -1.67
C GLU A 519 6.11 -11.44 -0.99
N SER A 520 5.06 -10.96 -1.65
CA SER A 520 4.11 -10.01 -1.07
C SER A 520 3.40 -10.59 0.16
N PHE A 521 3.12 -11.89 0.18
CA PHE A 521 2.52 -12.55 1.34
C PHE A 521 3.45 -12.60 2.54
N PHE A 522 4.69 -13.01 2.29
CA PHE A 522 5.66 -13.23 3.34
C PHE A 522 6.13 -11.89 3.93
N ALA A 523 5.98 -10.79 3.20
CA ALA A 523 6.16 -9.44 3.70
C ALA A 523 5.23 -9.07 4.86
N ALA A 524 3.98 -9.53 4.83
CA ALA A 524 3.02 -9.27 5.90
C ALA A 524 3.49 -9.88 7.22
N SER A 525 4.05 -11.09 7.16
CA SER A 525 4.67 -11.79 8.29
C SER A 525 6.01 -11.24 8.75
N MET A 526 6.63 -10.37 7.95
CA MET A 526 7.86 -9.67 8.29
C MET A 526 7.60 -8.36 9.06
N LYS A 527 6.33 -7.99 9.27
CA LYS A 527 5.93 -6.94 10.23
C LYS A 527 6.32 -7.40 11.63
N GLN A 528 7.25 -6.68 12.25
CA GLN A 528 7.83 -7.14 13.50
C GLN A 528 7.00 -6.73 14.73
N GLU A 529 6.89 -7.70 15.64
CA GLU A 529 6.72 -7.68 17.10
C GLU A 529 5.71 -6.72 17.75
N ALA A 530 5.08 -7.21 18.83
CA ALA A 530 4.21 -6.43 19.70
C ALA A 530 4.85 -5.09 20.09
N VAL A 531 4.47 -4.02 19.40
CA VAL A 531 4.85 -2.69 19.83
C VAL A 531 3.94 -2.32 20.97
N THR A 532 4.57 -2.05 22.11
CA THR A 532 3.87 -1.48 23.24
C THR A 532 3.55 -0.04 22.87
N VAL A 533 2.36 0.19 22.32
CA VAL A 533 1.90 1.52 21.98
C VAL A 533 1.28 2.13 23.23
N VAL A 534 1.56 3.41 23.46
CA VAL A 534 0.80 4.21 24.41
C VAL A 534 -0.36 4.81 23.65
N SER A 535 -1.60 4.60 24.06
CA SER A 535 -2.77 5.27 23.45
C SER A 535 -3.63 5.93 24.52
N ALA A 536 -4.34 7.01 24.14
CA ALA A 536 -5.37 7.58 25.00
C ALA A 536 -6.65 6.73 24.92
N GLU A 537 -7.22 6.37 26.07
CA GLU A 537 -8.45 5.59 26.17
C GLU A 537 -9.47 6.31 27.06
N ASN A 538 -10.76 6.01 26.85
CA ASN A 538 -11.89 6.45 27.68
C ASN A 538 -11.93 7.96 27.90
N LEU A 539 -11.95 8.75 26.82
CA LEU A 539 -11.92 10.20 26.90
C LEU A 539 -13.29 10.77 27.22
N ASN A 540 -13.41 11.49 28.33
CA ASN A 540 -14.60 12.30 28.59
C ASN A 540 -14.41 13.67 27.94
N VAL A 541 -15.15 13.93 26.87
CA VAL A 541 -15.08 15.20 26.15
C VAL A 541 -16.28 16.05 26.52
N THR A 542 -16.01 17.27 27.00
CA THR A 542 -17.04 18.27 27.28
C THR A 542 -17.01 19.36 26.22
N ILE A 543 -18.13 19.58 25.54
CA ILE A 543 -18.33 20.72 24.65
C ILE A 543 -19.16 21.76 25.38
N LYS A 544 -18.69 23.01 25.39
CA LYS A 544 -19.48 24.18 25.80
C LYS A 544 -19.73 25.06 24.58
N TYR A 545 -20.97 25.48 24.39
CA TYR A 545 -21.40 26.38 23.33
C TYR A 545 -22.22 27.52 23.95
N ASP A 546 -21.91 28.77 23.60
CA ASP A 546 -22.69 29.95 23.99
C ASP A 546 -22.69 30.98 22.85
N ASN A 547 -23.86 31.28 22.29
CA ASN A 547 -24.06 32.32 21.27
C ASN A 547 -24.84 33.54 21.78
N GLY A 548 -24.92 33.72 23.10
CA GLY A 548 -25.69 34.75 23.78
C GLY A 548 -27.19 34.44 23.91
N LYS A 549 -27.74 33.55 23.08
CA LYS A 549 -29.15 33.10 23.16
C LYS A 549 -29.28 31.69 23.75
N VAL A 550 -28.41 30.78 23.32
CA VAL A 550 -28.38 29.37 23.72
C VAL A 550 -27.09 29.10 24.44
N LYS A 551 -27.20 28.54 25.65
CA LYS A 551 -26.08 27.98 26.41
C LYS A 551 -26.24 26.48 26.44
N TYR A 552 -25.25 25.78 25.93
CA TYR A 552 -25.25 24.34 25.87
C TYR A 552 -23.94 23.79 26.44
N GLN A 553 -24.05 22.74 27.24
CA GLN A 553 -22.93 21.97 27.73
C GLN A 553 -23.30 20.50 27.65
N ASP A 554 -22.46 19.70 26.99
CA ASP A 554 -22.61 18.26 26.92
C ASP A 554 -21.28 17.60 27.21
N THR A 555 -21.32 16.46 27.90
CA THR A 555 -20.16 15.64 28.18
C THR A 555 -20.46 14.23 27.72
N PHE A 556 -19.64 13.72 26.82
CA PHE A 556 -19.79 12.40 26.24
C PHE A 556 -18.48 11.64 26.30
N LEU A 557 -18.59 10.32 26.38
CA LEU A 557 -17.46 9.41 26.38
C LEU A 557 -17.14 9.05 24.93
N ILE A 558 -15.88 9.20 24.55
CA ILE A 558 -15.35 8.63 23.32
C ILE A 558 -14.60 7.36 23.71
N ASN A 559 -15.15 6.22 23.30
CA ASN A 559 -14.48 4.94 23.39
C ASN A 559 -13.56 4.80 22.17
N ILE A 560 -12.27 4.61 22.40
CA ILE A 560 -11.24 4.44 21.38
C ILE A 560 -10.72 3.03 21.44
#